data_AF-A0A0D7BI68-F1
#
_entry.id   AF-A0A0D7BI68-F1
#
_cell.length_a   1.000
_cell.length_b   1.000
_cell.length_c   1.000
_cell.angle_alpha   90.00
_cell.angle_beta   90.00
_cell.angle_gamma   90.00
#
_symmetry.space_group_name_H-M   'P 1'
#
loop_
_entity.id
_entity.type
_entity.pdbx_description
1 polymer ?
#
loop_
_entity_poly.entity_id
_entity_poly.type
_entity_poly.pdbx_seq_one_letter_code
_entity_poly.pdbx_strand_id
1 'polypeptide(L)'
;MSDFHLREAPQFATPRQKRTPSFKDLPLPFSYSPSDDGTDENLLILLHGLGDSHTPFYKLGCSFKLPQTAVLSVRAPEQIPYLYEQAFQWYESFDPLGELIPNPNPTPALDVLTVLFAKLTDDFGWPATRIHFFGFAQGGTVALELALKWHRARPSEPFASVVSVSGPLISFPTLDKRCSTSVLIMHRPPPAEPSMPKDAITTLSKGFSAVSDKKLSGKRNGMPAAREEWMPIMRFWSTHLAKRQESGLYEVLSGTAPVPTP
;
A
#
# COMPACT_ATOMS: atom_id res chain seq x y z
N MET A 1 43.50 -25.03 -9.63
CA MET A 1 42.11 -25.41 -9.92
C MET A 1 41.24 -24.51 -9.08
N SER A 2 40.32 -23.79 -9.71
CA SER A 2 39.43 -22.85 -9.01
C SER A 2 38.30 -23.64 -8.38
N ASP A 3 38.21 -23.66 -7.05
CA ASP A 3 37.12 -24.34 -6.34
C ASP A 3 35.86 -23.47 -6.38
N PHE A 4 34.86 -23.93 -7.14
CA PHE A 4 33.55 -23.29 -7.23
C PHE A 4 32.60 -23.91 -6.20
N HIS A 5 32.08 -23.08 -5.29
CA HIS A 5 31.07 -23.50 -4.33
C HIS A 5 29.67 -23.11 -4.85
N LEU A 6 28.86 -24.11 -5.19
CA LEU A 6 27.46 -23.92 -5.58
C LEU A 6 26.59 -23.99 -4.31
N ARG A 7 25.90 -22.90 -3.97
CA ARG A 7 24.90 -22.89 -2.91
C ARG A 7 23.51 -22.96 -3.54
N GLU A 8 22.74 -23.99 -3.18
CA GLU A 8 21.37 -24.16 -3.63
C GLU A 8 20.49 -23.01 -3.10
N ALA A 9 19.70 -22.40 -3.98
CA ALA A 9 18.82 -21.30 -3.60
C ALA A 9 17.74 -21.80 -2.62
N PRO A 10 17.35 -21.00 -1.61
CA PRO A 10 16.36 -21.41 -0.64
C PRO A 10 15.04 -21.77 -1.33
N GLN A 11 14.46 -22.93 -0.98
CA GLN A 11 13.10 -23.29 -1.40
C GLN A 11 12.14 -22.22 -0.88
N PHE A 12 11.43 -21.58 -1.81
CA PHE A 12 10.50 -20.52 -1.48
C PHE A 12 9.27 -21.08 -0.76
N ALA A 13 8.92 -20.50 0.40
CA ALA A 13 7.81 -20.94 1.24
C ALA A 13 6.41 -20.76 0.61
N THR A 14 6.27 -19.95 -0.44
CA THR A 14 4.99 -19.68 -1.10
C THR A 14 5.03 -19.97 -2.60
N PRO A 15 3.90 -20.40 -3.20
CA PRO A 15 3.83 -20.69 -4.64
C PRO A 15 4.18 -19.45 -5.48
N ARG A 16 4.63 -19.69 -6.71
CA ARG A 16 5.01 -18.63 -7.66
C ARG A 16 3.80 -17.80 -8.07
N GLN A 17 2.67 -18.45 -8.34
CA GLN A 17 1.39 -17.80 -8.58
C GLN A 17 0.49 -18.05 -7.38
N LYS A 18 -0.20 -17.01 -6.91
CA LYS A 18 -1.13 -17.10 -5.80
C LYS A 18 -2.54 -17.29 -6.34
N ARG A 19 -3.41 -17.90 -5.53
CA ARG A 19 -4.79 -18.13 -5.89
C ARG A 19 -5.50 -16.78 -6.12
N THR A 20 -6.21 -16.65 -7.23
CA THR A 20 -7.06 -15.48 -7.49
C THR A 20 -8.26 -15.48 -6.55
N PRO A 21 -8.51 -14.40 -5.77
CA PRO A 21 -9.72 -14.29 -4.97
C PRO A 21 -10.96 -14.14 -5.85
N SER A 22 -12.05 -14.80 -5.46
CA SER A 22 -13.38 -14.60 -6.02
C SER A 22 -14.18 -13.58 -5.20
N PHE A 23 -15.29 -13.09 -5.76
CA PHE A 23 -16.17 -12.12 -5.08
C PHE A 23 -16.80 -12.64 -3.78
N LYS A 24 -16.82 -13.97 -3.56
CA LYS A 24 -17.31 -14.58 -2.31
C LYS A 24 -16.23 -14.66 -1.24
N ASP A 25 -14.97 -14.57 -1.64
CA ASP A 25 -13.86 -14.77 -0.72
C ASP A 25 -13.60 -13.52 0.11
N LEU A 26 -13.69 -12.32 -0.47
CA LEU A 26 -13.38 -11.07 0.22
C LEU A 26 -14.65 -10.29 0.62
N PRO A 27 -14.64 -9.56 1.75
CA PRO A 27 -15.83 -8.92 2.31
C PRO A 27 -16.24 -7.62 1.58
N LEU A 28 -15.43 -7.14 0.62
CA LEU A 28 -15.67 -5.91 -0.12
C LEU A 28 -15.63 -6.19 -1.63
N PRO A 29 -16.39 -5.45 -2.45
CA PRO A 29 -16.23 -5.49 -3.90
C PRO A 29 -14.82 -5.05 -4.32
N PHE A 30 -14.25 -5.76 -5.30
CA PHE A 30 -12.88 -5.52 -5.75
C PHE A 30 -12.69 -5.89 -7.22
N SER A 31 -11.55 -5.47 -7.76
CA SER A 31 -10.99 -5.93 -9.03
C SER A 31 -9.58 -6.43 -8.78
N TYR A 32 -9.21 -7.57 -9.35
CA TYR A 32 -7.93 -8.22 -9.15
C TYR A 32 -7.28 -8.58 -10.49
N SER A 33 -5.96 -8.40 -10.56
CA SER A 33 -5.11 -8.94 -11.63
C SER A 33 -3.91 -9.64 -10.99
N PRO A 34 -3.56 -10.86 -11.43
CA PRO A 34 -2.26 -11.43 -11.09
C PRO A 34 -1.13 -10.58 -11.70
N SER A 35 0.11 -10.86 -11.29
CA SER A 35 1.30 -10.26 -11.89
C SER A 35 1.41 -10.58 -13.39
N ASP A 36 1.87 -9.61 -14.18
CA ASP A 36 2.05 -9.76 -15.63
C ASP A 36 3.15 -10.77 -16.02
N ASP A 37 4.13 -10.99 -15.13
CA ASP A 37 5.25 -11.92 -15.32
C ASP A 37 5.01 -13.30 -14.69
N GLY A 38 3.79 -13.54 -14.20
CA GLY A 38 3.37 -14.80 -13.61
C GLY A 38 4.07 -15.15 -12.30
N THR A 39 4.64 -14.16 -11.59
CA THR A 39 5.27 -14.31 -10.28
C THR A 39 4.65 -13.34 -9.27
N ASP A 40 3.76 -13.84 -8.43
CA ASP A 40 3.03 -13.05 -7.43
C ASP A 40 3.87 -12.88 -6.16
N GLU A 41 4.98 -12.13 -6.23
CA GLU A 41 5.83 -11.88 -5.06
C GLU A 41 5.30 -10.74 -4.21
N ASN A 42 4.74 -9.70 -4.84
CA ASN A 42 4.19 -8.51 -4.19
C ASN A 42 2.70 -8.36 -4.51
N LEU A 43 1.96 -7.73 -3.60
CA LEU A 43 0.57 -7.32 -3.82
C LEU A 43 0.46 -5.80 -3.64
N LEU A 44 0.04 -5.10 -4.69
CA LEU A 44 -0.31 -3.68 -4.61
C LEU A 44 -1.82 -3.54 -4.41
N ILE A 45 -2.21 -2.93 -3.29
CA ILE A 45 -3.59 -2.65 -2.96
C ILE A 45 -3.89 -1.18 -3.17
N LEU A 46 -4.90 -0.89 -3.99
CA LEU A 46 -5.32 0.46 -4.32
C LEU A 46 -6.64 0.81 -3.62
N LEU A 47 -6.63 1.95 -2.93
CA LEU A 47 -7.77 2.49 -2.20
C LEU A 47 -8.13 3.88 -2.76
N HIS A 48 -9.33 4.00 -3.30
CA HIS A 48 -9.78 5.21 -3.98
C HIS A 48 -10.15 6.35 -3.03
N GLY A 49 -10.25 7.57 -3.55
CA GLY A 49 -10.70 8.74 -2.80
C GLY A 49 -12.23 8.84 -2.69
N LEU A 50 -12.71 9.83 -1.93
CA LEU A 50 -14.13 10.12 -1.76
C LEU A 50 -14.83 10.30 -3.11
N GLY A 51 -15.97 9.64 -3.29
CA GLY A 51 -16.83 9.80 -4.45
C GLY A 51 -16.42 8.97 -5.68
N ASP A 52 -15.38 8.16 -5.55
CA ASP A 52 -14.91 7.28 -6.63
C ASP A 52 -15.29 5.81 -6.36
N SER A 53 -14.75 4.91 -7.16
CA SER A 53 -14.86 3.47 -7.02
C SER A 53 -13.51 2.79 -7.27
N HIS A 54 -13.46 1.50 -7.03
CA HIS A 54 -12.27 0.68 -7.29
C HIS A 54 -11.89 0.55 -8.78
N THR A 55 -12.80 0.78 -9.73
CA THR A 55 -12.55 0.45 -11.14
C THR A 55 -11.49 1.36 -11.80
N PRO A 56 -11.50 2.70 -11.64
CA PRO A 56 -10.42 3.55 -12.14
C PRO A 56 -9.08 3.24 -11.47
N PHE A 57 -9.09 2.97 -10.17
CA PHE A 57 -7.88 2.61 -9.42
C PHE A 57 -7.31 1.24 -9.83
N TYR A 58 -8.16 0.29 -10.21
CA TYR A 58 -7.70 -0.97 -10.81
C TYR A 58 -6.93 -0.73 -12.11
N LYS A 59 -7.49 0.08 -13.02
CA LYS A 59 -6.82 0.45 -14.28
C LYS A 59 -5.49 1.16 -14.02
N LEU A 60 -5.47 2.07 -13.05
CA LEU A 60 -4.26 2.77 -12.63
C LEU A 60 -3.20 1.79 -12.12
N GLY A 61 -3.54 0.90 -11.19
CA GLY A 61 -2.62 -0.11 -10.65
C GLY A 61 -2.02 -0.99 -11.74
N CYS A 62 -2.85 -1.49 -12.66
CA CYS A 62 -2.39 -2.31 -13.80
C CYS A 62 -1.50 -1.52 -14.78
N SER A 63 -1.64 -0.19 -14.84
CA SER A 63 -0.81 0.67 -15.72
C SER A 63 0.62 0.87 -15.20
N PHE A 64 0.88 0.63 -13.91
CA PHE A 64 2.21 0.79 -13.34
C PHE A 64 3.21 -0.26 -13.81
N LYS A 65 2.73 -1.43 -14.24
CA LYS A 65 3.56 -2.54 -14.74
C LYS A 65 4.72 -2.88 -13.79
N LEU A 66 4.40 -2.94 -12.49
CA LEU A 66 5.38 -3.28 -11.46
C LEU A 66 5.79 -4.76 -11.59
N PRO A 67 7.08 -5.09 -11.51
CA PRO A 67 7.55 -6.45 -11.65
C PRO A 67 7.05 -7.31 -10.48
N GLN A 68 6.71 -8.56 -10.76
CA GLN A 68 6.29 -9.56 -9.79
C GLN A 68 5.21 -9.06 -8.82
N THR A 69 4.28 -8.24 -9.31
CA THR A 69 3.30 -7.55 -8.47
C THR A 69 1.89 -7.79 -8.99
N ALA A 70 1.08 -8.47 -8.18
CA ALA A 70 -0.36 -8.55 -8.39
C ALA A 70 -1.03 -7.24 -7.96
N VAL A 71 -2.20 -6.94 -8.54
CA VAL A 71 -2.95 -5.70 -8.27
C VAL A 71 -4.32 -6.06 -7.72
N LEU A 72 -4.69 -5.45 -6.60
CA LEU A 72 -6.02 -5.53 -6.00
C LEU A 72 -6.54 -4.11 -5.75
N SER A 73 -7.66 -3.74 -6.37
CA SER A 73 -8.32 -2.46 -6.09
C SER A 73 -9.64 -2.73 -5.37
N VAL A 74 -9.83 -2.09 -4.22
CA VAL A 74 -10.95 -2.36 -3.32
C VAL A 74 -11.90 -1.17 -3.28
N ARG A 75 -13.21 -1.44 -3.30
CA ARG A 75 -14.25 -0.42 -3.20
C ARG A 75 -14.55 -0.12 -1.75
N ALA A 76 -14.73 1.15 -1.44
CA ALA A 76 -15.17 1.56 -0.13
C ALA A 76 -16.57 0.97 0.20
N PRO A 77 -16.88 0.71 1.48
CA PRO A 77 -18.08 -0.04 1.88
C PRO A 77 -19.38 0.75 1.69
N GLU A 78 -19.32 2.08 1.75
CA GLU A 78 -20.50 2.92 1.80
C GLU A 78 -20.71 3.66 0.48
N GLN A 79 -21.93 3.61 -0.05
CA GLN A 79 -22.33 4.43 -1.19
C GLN A 79 -22.79 5.80 -0.70
N ILE A 80 -22.31 6.87 -1.32
CA ILE A 80 -22.74 8.23 -1.00
C ILE A 80 -24.23 8.37 -1.38
N PRO A 81 -25.11 8.74 -0.43
CA PRO A 81 -26.53 8.91 -0.72
C PRO A 81 -26.82 10.00 -1.76
N TYR A 82 -27.95 9.87 -2.45
CA TYR A 82 -28.53 10.90 -3.33
C TYR A 82 -27.70 11.34 -4.55
N LEU A 83 -26.64 10.62 -4.91
CA LEU A 83 -25.92 10.83 -6.16
C LEU A 83 -26.45 9.91 -7.27
N TYR A 84 -26.56 10.45 -8.49
CA TYR A 84 -26.94 9.67 -9.68
C TYR A 84 -25.84 8.68 -10.08
N GLU A 85 -24.58 9.03 -9.82
CA GLU A 85 -23.42 8.21 -10.13
C GLU A 85 -23.09 7.25 -8.98
N GLN A 86 -22.50 6.11 -9.30
CA GLN A 86 -22.00 5.17 -8.30
C GLN A 86 -20.72 5.72 -7.65
N ALA A 87 -20.90 6.46 -6.56
CA ALA A 87 -19.86 7.13 -5.81
C ALA A 87 -19.77 6.54 -4.39
N PHE A 88 -18.57 6.19 -3.93
CA PHE A 88 -18.37 5.50 -2.66
C PHE A 88 -17.45 6.27 -1.70
N GLN A 89 -17.61 6.03 -0.41
CA GLN A 89 -16.83 6.65 0.66
C GLN A 89 -16.36 5.63 1.69
N TRP A 90 -15.17 5.87 2.26
CA TRP A 90 -14.63 5.06 3.34
C TRP A 90 -15.16 5.50 4.70
N TYR A 91 -15.50 6.77 4.81
CA TYR A 91 -16.11 7.41 5.97
C TYR A 91 -16.81 8.69 5.52
N GLU A 92 -17.84 9.07 6.26
CA GLU A 92 -18.56 10.32 6.01
C GLU A 92 -17.61 11.52 6.13
N SER A 93 -17.63 12.39 5.13
CA SER A 93 -16.89 13.67 5.15
C SER A 93 -17.79 14.88 5.31
N PHE A 94 -19.09 14.73 5.07
CA PHE A 94 -20.06 15.81 5.15
C PHE A 94 -21.20 15.42 6.08
N ASP A 95 -21.64 16.37 6.89
CA ASP A 95 -22.84 16.21 7.70
C ASP A 95 -24.11 16.36 6.84
N PRO A 96 -25.32 16.14 7.37
CA PRO A 96 -26.56 16.31 6.62
C PRO A 96 -26.81 17.73 6.08
N LEU A 97 -26.09 18.74 6.56
CA LEU A 97 -26.16 20.12 6.06
C LEU A 97 -25.13 20.38 4.93
N GLY A 98 -24.25 19.42 4.64
CA GLY A 98 -23.19 19.54 3.65
C GLY A 98 -21.91 20.17 4.18
N GLU A 99 -21.79 20.36 5.50
CA GLU A 99 -20.59 20.92 6.13
C GLU A 99 -19.54 19.83 6.36
N LEU A 100 -18.26 20.19 6.23
CA LEU A 100 -17.17 19.24 6.43
C LEU A 100 -17.12 18.77 7.88
N ILE A 101 -17.15 17.45 8.09
CA ILE A 101 -16.98 16.83 9.41
C ILE A 101 -15.52 17.01 9.85
N PRO A 102 -15.23 17.72 10.96
CA PRO A 102 -13.84 17.99 11.35
C PRO A 102 -13.06 16.76 11.79
N ASN A 103 -13.74 15.79 12.41
CA ASN A 103 -13.17 14.55 12.93
C ASN A 103 -13.99 13.35 12.44
N PRO A 104 -13.84 12.95 11.17
CA PRO A 104 -14.61 11.83 10.63
C PRO A 104 -14.17 10.50 11.25
N ASN A 105 -15.07 9.52 11.26
CA ASN A 105 -14.81 8.21 11.87
C ASN A 105 -14.48 7.14 10.81
N PRO A 106 -13.21 6.75 10.63
CA PRO A 106 -12.83 5.70 9.68
C PRO A 106 -13.05 4.28 10.20
N THR A 107 -13.45 4.10 11.47
CA THR A 107 -13.46 2.79 12.16
C THR A 107 -14.24 1.70 11.39
N PRO A 108 -15.46 1.94 10.87
CA PRO A 108 -16.20 0.92 10.13
C PRO A 108 -15.44 0.39 8.90
N ALA A 109 -14.82 1.29 8.12
CA ALA A 109 -13.96 0.90 7.01
C ALA A 109 -12.73 0.11 7.47
N LEU A 110 -12.10 0.51 8.57
CA LEU A 110 -10.93 -0.17 9.11
C LEU A 110 -11.26 -1.58 9.61
N ASP A 111 -12.45 -1.81 10.18
CA ASP A 111 -12.89 -3.12 10.64
C ASP A 111 -13.05 -4.09 9.46
N VAL A 112 -13.78 -3.69 8.42
CA VAL A 112 -13.97 -4.54 7.23
C VAL A 112 -12.67 -4.75 6.45
N LEU A 113 -11.81 -3.73 6.35
CA LEU A 113 -10.48 -3.87 5.77
C LEU A 113 -9.66 -4.88 6.57
N THR A 114 -9.64 -4.80 7.91
CA THR A 114 -8.89 -5.76 8.75
C THR A 114 -9.29 -7.20 8.44
N VAL A 115 -10.58 -7.48 8.25
CA VAL A 115 -11.07 -8.81 7.83
C VAL A 115 -10.57 -9.19 6.44
N LEU A 116 -10.61 -8.26 5.47
CA LEU A 116 -10.07 -8.48 4.13
C LEU A 116 -8.58 -8.84 4.19
N PHE A 117 -7.78 -8.13 4.99
CA PHE A 117 -6.34 -8.37 5.12
C PHE A 117 -6.03 -9.70 5.79
N ALA A 118 -6.75 -10.06 6.86
CA ALA A 118 -6.60 -11.36 7.49
C ALA A 118 -6.85 -12.50 6.49
N LYS A 119 -7.88 -12.39 5.64
CA LYS A 119 -8.09 -13.38 4.56
C LYS A 119 -6.93 -13.40 3.56
N LEU A 120 -6.42 -12.24 3.13
CA LEU A 120 -5.29 -12.20 2.20
C LEU A 120 -4.04 -12.87 2.78
N THR A 121 -3.74 -12.63 4.05
CA THR A 121 -2.57 -13.22 4.73
C THR A 121 -2.77 -14.70 5.00
N ASP A 122 -3.92 -15.08 5.55
CA ASP A 122 -4.14 -16.40 6.16
C ASP A 122 -4.61 -17.42 5.10
N ASP A 123 -5.45 -16.99 4.14
CA ASP A 123 -6.09 -17.90 3.16
C ASP A 123 -5.48 -17.80 1.74
N PHE A 124 -4.84 -16.67 1.42
CA PHE A 124 -4.27 -16.41 0.08
C PHE A 124 -2.74 -16.33 0.06
N GLY A 125 -2.10 -16.48 1.23
CA GLY A 125 -0.64 -16.59 1.34
C GLY A 125 0.12 -15.31 1.00
N TRP A 126 -0.51 -14.14 1.18
CA TRP A 126 0.15 -12.84 1.04
C TRP A 126 0.74 -12.40 2.38
N PRO A 127 2.04 -12.59 2.65
CA PRO A 127 2.63 -12.08 3.89
C PRO A 127 2.55 -10.55 3.93
N ALA A 128 2.30 -9.96 5.11
CA ALA A 128 2.16 -8.51 5.26
C ALA A 128 3.37 -7.74 4.69
N THR A 129 4.58 -8.30 4.86
CA THR A 129 5.85 -7.75 4.34
C THR A 129 5.99 -7.75 2.83
N ARG A 130 4.97 -8.21 2.09
CA ARG A 130 4.84 -8.17 0.62
C ARG A 130 3.63 -7.38 0.14
N ILE A 131 2.87 -6.78 1.06
CA ILE A 131 1.70 -5.99 0.75
C ILE A 131 2.08 -4.51 0.74
N HIS A 132 1.81 -3.87 -0.39
CA HIS A 132 2.02 -2.45 -0.63
C HIS A 132 0.67 -1.76 -0.81
N PHE A 133 0.55 -0.52 -0.38
CA PHE A 133 -0.65 0.29 -0.56
C PHE A 133 -0.38 1.49 -1.45
N PHE A 134 -1.39 1.83 -2.24
CA PHE A 134 -1.55 3.14 -2.86
C PHE A 134 -2.93 3.68 -2.49
N GLY A 135 -2.98 4.87 -1.91
CA GLY A 135 -4.24 5.50 -1.54
C GLY A 135 -4.29 6.97 -1.90
N PHE A 136 -5.46 7.46 -2.32
CA PHE A 136 -5.71 8.87 -2.59
C PHE A 136 -6.74 9.44 -1.62
N ALA A 137 -6.47 10.61 -1.05
CA ALA A 137 -7.35 11.29 -0.10
C ALA A 137 -7.81 10.33 1.01
N GLN A 138 -9.13 10.08 1.13
CA GLN A 138 -9.67 9.09 2.07
C GLN A 138 -9.01 7.72 1.97
N GLY A 139 -8.73 7.23 0.76
CA GLY A 139 -8.05 5.96 0.52
C GLY A 139 -6.63 5.93 1.10
N GLY A 140 -5.92 7.06 1.02
CA GLY A 140 -4.59 7.23 1.63
C GLY A 140 -4.68 7.23 3.16
N THR A 141 -5.67 7.94 3.69
CA THR A 141 -5.96 7.96 5.14
C THR A 141 -6.25 6.57 5.68
N VAL A 142 -7.19 5.81 5.07
CA VAL A 142 -7.50 4.47 5.58
C VAL A 142 -6.35 3.49 5.43
N ALA A 143 -5.49 3.62 4.41
CA ALA A 143 -4.28 2.80 4.30
C ALA A 143 -3.32 3.03 5.48
N LEU A 144 -3.11 4.29 5.85
CA LEU A 144 -2.24 4.67 6.97
C LEU A 144 -2.83 4.23 8.31
N GLU A 145 -4.11 4.50 8.54
CA GLU A 145 -4.81 4.10 9.76
C GLU A 145 -4.82 2.58 9.94
N LEU A 146 -5.05 1.84 8.85
CA LEU A 146 -4.99 0.39 8.83
C LEU A 146 -3.58 -0.11 9.16
N ALA A 147 -2.53 0.48 8.60
CA ALA A 147 -1.16 0.08 8.91
C ALA A 147 -0.83 0.26 10.40
N LEU A 148 -1.33 1.34 11.03
CA LEU A 148 -1.19 1.52 12.47
C LEU A 148 -2.03 0.54 13.28
N LYS A 149 -3.28 0.27 12.88
CA LYS A 149 -4.16 -0.71 13.53
C LYS A 149 -3.55 -2.12 13.47
N TRP A 150 -3.02 -2.50 12.31
CA TRP A 150 -2.32 -3.76 12.11
C TRP A 150 -1.06 -3.86 12.98
N HIS A 151 -0.23 -2.80 12.99
CA HIS A 151 0.99 -2.76 13.81
C HIS A 151 0.70 -2.93 15.31
N ARG A 152 -0.39 -2.35 15.83
CA ARG A 152 -0.78 -2.54 17.24
C ARG A 152 -1.10 -4.00 17.56
N ALA A 153 -1.69 -4.73 16.61
CA ALA A 153 -2.02 -6.15 16.78
C ALA A 153 -0.83 -7.08 16.48
N ARG A 154 0.03 -6.69 15.52
CA ARG A 154 1.11 -7.52 14.95
C ARG A 154 2.39 -6.68 14.72
N PRO A 155 3.08 -6.23 15.78
CA PRO A 155 4.20 -5.28 15.68
C PRO A 155 5.46 -5.84 15.00
N SER A 156 5.54 -7.16 14.79
CA SER A 156 6.63 -7.86 14.09
C SER A 156 6.34 -8.11 12.61
N GLU A 157 5.14 -7.82 12.12
CA GLU A 157 4.70 -8.12 10.76
C GLU A 157 4.21 -6.85 10.05
N PRO A 158 5.08 -5.85 9.84
CA PRO A 158 4.70 -4.61 9.18
C PRO A 158 4.29 -4.87 7.72
N PHE A 159 3.41 -4.03 7.20
CA PHE A 159 3.23 -3.94 5.76
C PHE A 159 4.50 -3.42 5.08
N ALA A 160 4.71 -3.79 3.82
CA ALA A 160 5.91 -3.42 3.06
C ALA A 160 6.01 -1.90 2.86
N SER A 161 4.94 -1.28 2.35
CA SER A 161 4.92 0.17 2.18
C SER A 161 3.53 0.76 2.01
N VAL A 162 3.35 2.05 2.34
CA VAL A 162 2.16 2.84 2.01
C VAL A 162 2.56 4.07 1.20
N VAL A 163 1.96 4.23 0.02
CA VAL A 163 1.97 5.49 -0.72
C VAL A 163 0.62 6.17 -0.51
N SER A 164 0.63 7.32 0.17
CA SER A 164 -0.57 8.14 0.37
C SER A 164 -0.45 9.43 -0.43
N VAL A 165 -1.46 9.75 -1.23
CA VAL A 165 -1.56 11.02 -1.97
C VAL A 165 -2.64 11.87 -1.33
N SER A 166 -2.24 12.94 -0.64
CA SER A 166 -3.12 13.87 0.09
C SER A 166 -4.07 13.19 1.10
N GLY A 167 -3.71 12.01 1.61
CA GLY A 167 -4.44 11.33 2.68
C GLY A 167 -3.64 11.38 3.98
N PRO A 168 -3.95 12.28 4.93
CA PRO A 168 -3.28 12.34 6.23
C PRO A 168 -3.79 11.24 7.18
N LEU A 169 -3.12 11.05 8.32
CA LEU A 169 -3.75 10.38 9.46
C LEU A 169 -4.86 11.27 10.03
N ILE A 170 -5.94 10.65 10.48
CA ILE A 170 -6.98 11.30 11.32
C ILE A 170 -6.63 11.10 12.79
N SER A 171 -6.13 9.92 13.14
CA SER A 171 -5.73 9.60 14.51
C SER A 171 -4.42 10.28 14.87
N PHE A 172 -4.26 10.54 16.17
CA PHE A 172 -2.98 10.96 16.74
C PHE A 172 -2.29 9.73 17.34
N PRO A 173 -1.28 9.16 16.67
CA PRO A 173 -0.68 7.91 17.11
C PRO A 173 0.08 8.09 18.43
N THR A 174 -0.33 7.31 19.44
CA THR A 174 0.40 7.05 20.67
C THR A 174 0.87 5.59 20.62
N LEU A 175 2.16 5.39 20.34
CA LEU A 175 2.76 4.05 20.21
C LEU A 175 4.09 4.01 20.96
N ASP A 176 4.33 2.94 21.72
CA ASP A 176 5.62 2.70 22.38
C ASP A 176 6.72 2.46 21.34
N LYS A 177 6.40 1.66 20.31
CA LYS A 177 7.25 1.41 19.14
C LYS A 177 6.54 1.86 17.88
N ARG A 178 7.19 2.73 17.11
CA ARG A 178 6.66 3.19 15.82
C ARG A 178 6.52 2.04 14.81
N CYS A 179 5.54 2.15 13.94
CA CYS A 179 5.33 1.21 12.85
C CYS A 179 6.49 1.29 11.83
N SER A 180 7.07 0.14 11.48
CA SER A 180 8.19 0.07 10.55
C SER A 180 7.79 -0.02 9.07
N THR A 181 6.50 0.04 8.76
CA THR A 181 6.03 0.20 7.38
C THR A 181 6.57 1.50 6.79
N SER A 182 7.22 1.41 5.62
CA SER A 182 7.71 2.58 4.91
C SER A 182 6.57 3.39 4.32
N VAL A 183 6.56 4.70 4.56
CA VAL A 183 5.52 5.61 4.07
C VAL A 183 6.10 6.63 3.11
N LEU A 184 5.50 6.77 1.94
CA LEU A 184 5.64 7.95 1.07
C LEU A 184 4.33 8.75 1.12
N ILE A 185 4.40 9.97 1.64
CA ILE A 185 3.28 10.92 1.61
C ILE A 185 3.52 11.97 0.55
N MET A 186 2.62 12.05 -0.43
CA MET A 186 2.64 13.05 -1.48
C MET A 186 1.52 14.05 -1.27
N HIS A 187 1.81 15.34 -1.40
CA HIS A 187 0.78 16.34 -1.15
C HIS A 187 1.04 17.62 -1.92
N ARG A 188 -0.02 18.43 -2.09
CA ARG A 188 0.07 19.80 -2.58
C ARG A 188 -0.27 20.76 -1.44
N PRO A 189 0.43 21.90 -1.34
CA PRO A 189 0.06 22.93 -0.37
C PRO A 189 -1.24 23.64 -0.82
N PRO A 190 -1.96 24.27 0.11
CA PRO A 190 -3.05 25.18 -0.24
C PRO A 190 -2.61 26.22 -1.28
N PRO A 191 -3.48 26.62 -2.23
CA PRO A 191 -4.93 26.36 -2.29
C PRO A 191 -5.34 25.09 -3.05
N ALA A 192 -4.40 24.17 -3.33
CA ALA A 192 -4.74 22.94 -4.03
C ALA A 192 -5.48 21.96 -3.11
N GLU A 193 -6.52 21.29 -3.64
CA GLU A 193 -7.33 20.31 -2.90
C GLU A 193 -7.17 18.89 -3.45
N PRO A 194 -7.24 17.84 -2.60
CA PRO A 194 -7.30 17.92 -1.14
C PRO A 194 -5.96 18.36 -0.54
N SER A 195 -6.03 19.31 0.38
CA SER A 195 -4.89 19.74 1.19
C SER A 195 -4.80 18.95 2.50
N MET A 196 -3.60 18.88 3.08
CA MET A 196 -3.38 18.21 4.36
C MET A 196 -3.27 19.23 5.50
N PRO A 197 -3.63 18.84 6.74
CA PRO A 197 -3.31 19.60 7.94
C PRO A 197 -1.82 19.96 8.01
N LYS A 198 -1.50 21.11 8.58
CA LYS A 198 -0.11 21.62 8.65
C LYS A 198 0.83 20.70 9.43
N ASP A 199 0.30 19.98 10.40
CA ASP A 199 1.00 19.04 11.28
C ASP A 199 0.96 17.58 10.78
N ALA A 200 0.35 17.30 9.63
CA ALA A 200 0.16 15.94 9.12
C ALA A 200 1.46 15.14 9.01
N ILE A 201 2.54 15.77 8.54
CA ILE A 201 3.87 15.12 8.44
C ILE A 201 4.42 14.81 9.83
N THR A 202 4.29 15.73 10.78
CA THR A 202 4.72 15.52 12.17
C THR A 202 3.92 14.38 12.82
N THR A 203 2.61 14.32 12.59
CA THR A 203 1.73 13.25 13.08
C THR A 203 2.12 11.90 12.47
N LEU A 204 2.43 11.84 11.17
CA LEU A 204 2.96 10.63 10.53
C LEU A 204 4.28 10.17 11.16
N SER A 205 5.23 11.07 11.39
CA SER A 205 6.51 10.75 12.02
C SER A 205 6.39 10.26 13.47
N LYS A 206 5.27 10.53 14.16
CA LYS A 206 4.96 9.94 15.48
C LYS A 206 4.50 8.49 15.34
N GLY A 207 3.75 8.15 14.29
CA GLY A 207 3.22 6.80 14.06
C GLY A 207 4.19 5.84 13.37
N PHE A 208 5.00 6.34 12.43
CA PHE A 208 5.86 5.55 11.56
C PHE A 208 7.34 5.91 11.73
N SER A 209 8.22 4.90 11.66
CA SER A 209 9.67 5.12 11.77
C SER A 209 10.31 5.55 10.45
N ALA A 210 9.68 5.25 9.31
CA ALA A 210 10.20 5.56 7.98
C ALA A 210 9.13 6.34 7.19
N VAL A 211 9.26 7.67 7.16
CA VAL A 211 8.35 8.57 6.43
C VAL A 211 9.17 9.43 5.48
N SER A 212 8.80 9.42 4.20
CA SER A 212 9.29 10.34 3.17
C SER A 212 8.14 11.22 2.72
N ASP A 213 8.34 12.54 2.68
CA ASP A 213 7.37 13.47 2.11
C ASP A 213 7.80 13.97 0.73
N LYS A 214 6.83 14.15 -0.16
CA LYS A 214 7.04 14.80 -1.45
C LYS A 214 5.96 15.81 -1.73
N LYS A 215 6.35 17.09 -1.65
CA LYS A 215 5.53 18.19 -2.13
C LYS A 215 5.51 18.22 -3.65
N LEU A 216 4.32 18.12 -4.23
CA LEU A 216 4.09 18.29 -5.66
C LEU A 216 3.97 19.78 -6.01
N SER A 217 4.49 20.15 -7.18
CA SER A 217 4.44 21.52 -7.70
C SER A 217 3.18 21.75 -8.54
N GLY A 218 2.81 23.02 -8.72
CA GLY A 218 1.68 23.42 -9.56
C GLY A 218 0.38 23.70 -8.80
N LYS A 219 -0.56 24.35 -9.49
CA LYS A 219 -1.88 24.76 -8.95
C LYS A 219 -2.99 23.72 -9.21
N ARG A 220 -2.62 22.49 -9.56
CA ARG A 220 -3.58 21.43 -9.90
C ARG A 220 -4.11 20.75 -8.65
N ASN A 221 -5.36 20.33 -8.70
CA ASN A 221 -6.00 19.52 -7.67
C ASN A 221 -5.87 18.02 -7.96
N GLY A 222 -5.94 17.21 -6.91
CA GLY A 222 -6.11 15.76 -7.00
C GLY A 222 -4.84 14.95 -7.26
N MET A 223 -4.94 13.93 -8.11
CA MET A 223 -3.89 12.92 -8.34
C MET A 223 -2.66 13.45 -9.11
N PRO A 224 -1.50 12.76 -9.05
CA PRO A 224 -0.38 13.04 -9.95
C PRO A 224 -0.81 12.86 -11.40
N ALA A 225 -0.35 13.74 -12.28
CA ALA A 225 -0.79 13.80 -13.67
C ALA A 225 0.34 13.65 -14.69
N ALA A 226 1.52 14.18 -14.37
CA ALA A 226 2.68 14.14 -15.25
C ALA A 226 3.68 13.08 -14.80
N ARG A 227 4.54 12.62 -15.72
CA ARG A 227 5.57 11.62 -15.45
C ARG A 227 6.45 12.03 -14.27
N GLU A 228 6.77 13.32 -14.18
CA GLU A 228 7.61 13.90 -13.14
C GLU A 228 6.97 13.81 -11.76
N GLU A 229 5.63 13.89 -11.68
CA GLU A 229 4.88 13.73 -10.44
C GLU A 229 4.71 12.26 -10.04
N TRP A 230 4.69 11.33 -10.99
CA TRP A 230 4.66 9.88 -10.75
C TRP A 230 6.05 9.31 -10.41
N MET A 231 7.12 9.95 -10.86
CA MET A 231 8.50 9.45 -10.68
C MET A 231 8.88 9.17 -9.21
N PRO A 232 8.53 10.02 -8.21
CA PRO A 232 8.81 9.73 -6.81
C PRO A 232 8.19 8.42 -6.32
N ILE A 233 6.99 8.08 -6.79
CA ILE A 233 6.27 6.86 -6.43
C ILE A 233 6.99 5.64 -7.02
N MET A 234 7.34 5.71 -8.30
CA MET A 234 8.06 4.63 -8.97
C MET A 234 9.44 4.40 -8.36
N ARG A 235 10.16 5.47 -8.00
CA ARG A 235 11.44 5.37 -7.28
C ARG A 235 11.26 4.74 -5.90
N PHE A 236 10.23 5.16 -5.17
CA PHE A 236 9.94 4.58 -3.87
C PHE A 236 9.66 3.08 -3.96
N TRP A 237 8.82 2.62 -4.89
CA TRP A 237 8.60 1.19 -5.07
C TRP A 237 9.83 0.44 -5.58
N SER A 238 10.68 1.07 -6.38
CA SER A 238 11.92 0.42 -6.84
C SER A 238 12.86 -0.02 -5.72
N THR A 239 12.77 0.60 -4.53
CA THR A 239 13.58 0.25 -3.36
C THR A 239 12.85 -0.64 -2.35
N HIS A 240 11.54 -0.86 -2.51
CA HIS A 240 10.71 -1.58 -1.54
C HIS A 240 10.09 -2.86 -2.09
N LEU A 241 9.88 -2.97 -3.41
CA LEU A 241 9.35 -4.20 -4.01
C LEU A 241 10.35 -5.34 -3.81
N ALA A 242 9.84 -6.45 -3.32
CA ALA A 242 10.60 -7.67 -3.23
C ALA A 242 10.80 -8.28 -4.61
N LYS A 243 11.91 -9.00 -4.76
CA LYS A 243 12.21 -9.76 -5.97
C LYS A 243 12.45 -11.20 -5.58
N ARG A 244 11.66 -12.10 -6.15
CA ARG A 244 11.94 -13.52 -6.16
C ARG A 244 13.00 -13.77 -7.23
N GLN A 245 14.17 -14.24 -6.80
CA GLN A 245 15.19 -14.72 -7.73
C GLN A 245 14.74 -16.05 -8.33
N GLU A 246 14.96 -16.26 -9.62
CA GLU A 246 14.69 -17.56 -10.23
C GLU A 246 15.67 -18.61 -9.70
N SER A 247 15.15 -19.78 -9.35
CA SER A 247 15.97 -20.96 -9.04
C SER A 247 16.78 -21.34 -10.29
N GLY A 248 18.11 -21.24 -10.22
CA GLY A 248 19.01 -21.57 -11.33
C GLY A 248 20.07 -20.52 -11.64
N LEU A 249 19.98 -19.31 -11.06
CA LEU A 249 21.07 -18.34 -11.07
C LEU A 249 22.03 -18.65 -9.92
N TYR A 250 23.08 -19.40 -10.21
CA TYR A 250 24.18 -19.61 -9.27
C TYR A 250 25.00 -18.33 -9.15
N GLU A 251 25.15 -17.84 -7.92
CA GLU A 251 26.09 -16.76 -7.63
C GLU A 251 27.52 -17.35 -7.65
N VAL A 252 28.30 -17.06 -8.69
CA VAL A 252 29.71 -17.48 -8.76
C VAL A 252 30.54 -16.52 -7.94
N LEU A 253 30.76 -16.85 -6.67
CA LEU A 253 31.71 -16.12 -5.82
C LEU A 253 33.14 -16.50 -6.22
N SER A 254 33.87 -15.62 -6.89
CA SER A 254 35.32 -15.76 -7.03
C SER A 254 36.00 -15.23 -5.77
N GLY A 255 36.25 -16.12 -4.79
CA GLY A 255 36.94 -15.77 -3.55
C GLY A 255 37.68 -16.97 -2.95
N THR A 256 38.95 -16.77 -2.60
CA THR A 256 39.84 -17.72 -1.92
C THR A 256 39.24 -18.21 -0.61
N ALA A 257 39.27 -19.54 -0.38
CA ALA A 257 38.78 -20.18 0.82
C ALA A 257 39.36 -19.56 2.11
N PRO A 258 38.57 -19.41 3.20
CA PRO A 258 39.11 -19.11 4.50
C PRO A 258 39.95 -20.30 4.99
N VAL A 259 41.21 -20.03 5.33
CA VAL A 259 42.09 -20.99 5.99
C VAL A 259 41.48 -21.35 7.35
N PRO A 260 41.30 -22.65 7.68
CA PRO A 260 40.85 -23.02 9.01
C PRO A 260 41.96 -22.69 10.01
N THR A 261 41.64 -21.81 10.97
CA THR A 261 42.50 -21.56 12.13
C THR A 261 42.48 -22.77 13.07
N PRO A 262 43.63 -23.09 13.70
CA PRO A 262 43.83 -24.30 14.50
C PRO A 262 42.98 -24.38 15.76
#